data_AF-A0A2E5A199-F1
#
_entry.id   AF-A0A2E5A199-F1
#
_cell.length_a   1.000
_cell.length_b   1.000
_cell.length_c   1.000
_cell.angle_alpha   90.00
_cell.angle_beta   90.00
_cell.angle_gamma   90.00
#
_symmetry.space_group_name_H-M   'P 1'
#
loop_
_entity.id
_entity.type
_entity.pdbx_description
1 polymer ?
#
loop_
_entity_poly.entity_id
_entity_poly.type
_entity_poly.pdbx_seq_one_letter_code
_entity_poly.pdbx_strand_id
1 'polypeptide(L)'
;MKANLLFLALPLVFSFAASLFSQEEELDAVEVDLREHFSIIGDELREQHEELSDLALEHELHFNEAQEEEDEFLIGMTEIEHAQAQQNLASWAKLIARHKKLMSMEGEAFINQSETFNAVIESVHRERDLIESRSKVAQIKFELGFAEDEQREDEQAILLRFLKQAQQEVKARSALMERWEAITRAEAQGHHEEAEVMHRKLFLEEQDLSLKLEAAELQSRVIEVRDRAKQFRKEAMLADKEVQTAKGISQLFNQRMETWKQLRAELEQAEDDEREELMEQFFEAQEKFQLKREAMEIELNLVRAQAHGDDDMVDELELHLEELSLEIHEFEEK
;
A
#
# COMPACT_ATOMS: atom_id res chain seq x y z
N MET A 1 8.31 -7.09 -3.19
CA MET A 1 8.70 -7.97 -4.31
C MET A 1 8.40 -9.39 -3.86
N LYS A 2 7.30 -10.01 -4.34
CA LYS A 2 6.93 -11.37 -3.90
C LYS A 2 7.99 -12.33 -4.47
N ALA A 3 8.82 -12.92 -3.61
CA ALA A 3 9.66 -14.04 -4.01
C ALA A 3 8.72 -15.13 -4.55
N ASN A 4 8.78 -15.39 -5.85
CA ASN A 4 8.13 -16.54 -6.45
C ASN A 4 8.78 -17.77 -5.83
N LEU A 5 8.15 -18.31 -4.79
CA LEU A 5 8.48 -19.60 -4.17
C LEU A 5 8.20 -20.69 -5.19
N LEU A 6 9.21 -20.97 -6.02
CA LEU A 6 9.21 -22.01 -7.02
C LEU A 6 9.59 -23.34 -6.34
N PHE A 7 8.84 -23.75 -5.32
CA PHE A 7 8.94 -25.11 -4.83
C PHE A 7 8.09 -26.00 -5.73
N LEU A 8 8.78 -26.69 -6.64
CA LEU A 8 8.23 -27.75 -7.48
C LEU A 8 7.46 -28.74 -6.59
N ALA A 9 6.14 -28.76 -6.79
CA ALA A 9 5.25 -29.77 -6.25
C ALA A 9 5.75 -31.17 -6.62
N LEU A 10 6.37 -31.86 -5.66
CA LEU A 10 6.72 -33.27 -5.80
C LEU A 10 6.59 -34.07 -4.48
N PRO A 11 5.42 -34.11 -3.78
CA PRO A 11 5.21 -35.14 -2.76
C PRO A 11 4.51 -36.39 -3.32
N LEU A 12 3.90 -36.35 -4.51
CA LEU A 12 2.91 -37.36 -4.91
C LEU A 12 3.46 -38.65 -5.53
N VAL A 13 4.78 -38.80 -5.72
CA VAL A 13 5.33 -39.98 -6.43
C VAL A 13 5.92 -41.04 -5.50
N PHE A 14 6.28 -40.70 -4.25
CA PHE A 14 7.05 -41.63 -3.40
C PHE A 14 6.23 -42.44 -2.38
N SER A 15 5.01 -42.03 -2.01
CA SER A 15 4.23 -42.74 -0.98
C SER A 15 3.70 -44.13 -1.39
N PHE A 16 3.96 -44.61 -2.61
CA PHE A 16 3.52 -45.94 -3.06
C PHE A 16 4.64 -47.01 -3.13
N ALA A 17 5.91 -46.63 -2.98
CA ALA A 17 7.03 -47.55 -3.26
C ALA A 17 7.50 -48.39 -2.05
N ALA A 18 7.08 -48.06 -0.82
CA ALA A 18 7.67 -48.65 0.39
C ALA A 18 7.09 -50.02 0.82
N SER A 19 6.09 -50.58 0.12
CA SER A 19 5.36 -51.77 0.63
C SER A 19 5.79 -53.12 0.06
N LEU A 20 6.69 -53.16 -0.91
CA LEU A 20 7.21 -54.40 -1.50
C LEU A 20 8.68 -54.14 -1.88
N PHE A 21 9.51 -55.19 -1.95
CA PHE A 21 10.84 -55.21 -2.62
C PHE A 21 12.10 -55.08 -1.73
N SER A 22 13.26 -55.39 -2.32
CA SER A 22 14.36 -56.20 -1.76
C SER A 22 15.39 -55.37 -0.96
N GLN A 23 15.64 -55.75 0.30
CA GLN A 23 15.89 -54.81 1.41
C GLN A 23 17.24 -54.08 1.56
N GLU A 24 18.32 -54.33 0.80
CA GLU A 24 19.60 -53.60 1.03
C GLU A 24 20.06 -52.78 -0.18
N GLU A 25 20.14 -53.38 -1.37
CA GLU A 25 20.61 -52.67 -2.59
C GLU A 25 19.64 -51.57 -3.08
N GLU A 26 18.34 -51.65 -2.76
CA GLU A 26 17.35 -50.62 -3.10
C GLU A 26 17.26 -49.51 -2.04
N LEU A 27 17.57 -49.79 -0.76
CA LEU A 27 17.58 -48.76 0.29
C LEU A 27 18.72 -47.76 0.08
N ASP A 28 19.90 -48.25 -0.31
CA ASP A 28 21.04 -47.38 -0.61
C ASP A 28 20.74 -46.46 -1.81
N ALA A 29 20.05 -46.97 -2.84
CA ALA A 29 19.64 -46.17 -3.99
C ALA A 29 18.60 -45.09 -3.62
N VAL A 30 17.58 -45.46 -2.83
CA VAL A 30 16.56 -44.50 -2.33
C VAL A 30 17.18 -43.46 -1.41
N GLU A 31 18.10 -43.86 -0.54
CA GLU A 31 18.82 -42.93 0.33
C GLU A 31 19.67 -41.93 -0.48
N VAL A 32 20.37 -42.40 -1.52
CA VAL A 32 21.15 -41.52 -2.41
C VAL A 32 20.26 -40.46 -3.06
N ASP A 33 19.12 -40.88 -3.65
CA ASP A 33 18.18 -39.96 -4.30
C ASP A 33 17.60 -38.94 -3.30
N LEU A 34 17.18 -39.39 -2.11
CA LEU A 34 16.68 -38.52 -1.06
C LEU A 34 17.75 -37.57 -0.52
N ARG A 35 19.01 -38.01 -0.41
CA ARG A 35 20.12 -37.15 0.02
C ARG A 35 20.43 -36.07 -1.00
N GLU A 36 20.37 -36.37 -2.29
CA GLU A 36 20.50 -35.36 -3.34
C GLU A 36 19.38 -34.33 -3.22
N HIS A 37 18.13 -34.78 -3.10
CA HIS A 37 16.97 -33.92 -2.89
C HIS A 37 17.10 -33.02 -1.67
N PHE A 38 17.41 -33.58 -0.49
CA PHE A 38 17.58 -32.78 0.72
C PHE A 38 18.85 -31.94 0.71
N SER A 39 19.88 -32.26 -0.08
CA SER A 39 21.01 -31.36 -0.28
C SER A 39 20.56 -30.07 -0.95
N ILE A 40 19.76 -30.17 -2.02
CA ILE A 40 19.17 -29.02 -2.72
C ILE A 40 18.30 -28.19 -1.78
N ILE A 41 17.37 -28.84 -1.06
CA ILE A 41 16.56 -28.17 -0.04
C ILE A 41 17.44 -27.48 1.00
N GLY A 42 18.53 -28.13 1.41
CA GLY A 42 19.46 -27.57 2.37
C GLY A 42 20.13 -26.27 1.90
N ASP A 43 20.45 -26.17 0.61
CA ASP A 43 20.97 -24.96 -0.01
C ASP A 43 19.89 -23.87 -0.07
N GLU A 44 18.68 -24.20 -0.55
CA GLU A 44 17.54 -23.28 -0.63
C GLU A 44 17.14 -22.72 0.76
N LEU A 45 17.15 -23.57 1.80
CA LEU A 45 16.88 -23.14 3.17
C LEU A 45 17.91 -22.14 3.67
N ARG A 46 19.19 -22.30 3.31
CA ARG A 46 20.27 -21.38 3.69
C ARG A 46 20.15 -20.06 2.95
N GLU A 47 19.87 -20.09 1.67
CA GLU A 47 19.63 -18.89 0.86
C GLU A 47 18.46 -18.07 1.43
N GLN A 48 17.33 -18.72 1.70
CA GLN A 48 16.18 -18.04 2.30
C GLN A 48 16.46 -17.52 3.72
N HIS A 49 17.30 -18.20 4.50
CA HIS A 49 17.74 -17.68 5.80
C HIS A 49 18.59 -16.41 5.66
N GLU A 50 19.45 -16.35 4.65
CA GLU A 50 20.26 -15.17 4.35
C GLU A 50 19.36 -13.99 3.95
N GLU A 51 18.40 -14.20 3.04
CA GLU A 51 17.42 -13.18 2.65
C GLU A 51 16.61 -12.66 3.86
N LEU A 52 16.13 -13.56 4.73
CA LEU A 52 15.42 -13.18 5.95
C LEU A 52 16.32 -12.45 6.95
N SER A 53 17.62 -12.77 6.95
CA SER A 53 18.60 -12.12 7.83
C SER A 53 18.87 -10.70 7.38
N ASP A 54 19.03 -10.49 6.08
CA ASP A 54 19.23 -9.17 5.49
C ASP A 54 18.00 -8.29 5.73
N LEU A 55 16.79 -8.84 5.53
CA LEU A 55 15.54 -8.12 5.81
C LEU A 55 15.40 -7.75 7.30
N ALA A 56 15.77 -8.64 8.21
CA ALA A 56 15.73 -8.34 9.64
C ALA A 56 16.73 -7.24 10.05
N LEU A 57 17.91 -7.22 9.43
CA LEU A 57 18.90 -6.16 9.62
C LEU A 57 18.40 -4.82 9.07
N GLU A 58 17.74 -4.82 7.91
CA GLU A 58 17.09 -3.63 7.34
C GLU A 58 16.02 -3.07 8.28
N HIS A 59 15.12 -3.91 8.80
CA HIS A 59 14.13 -3.45 9.78
C HIS A 59 14.74 -2.99 11.10
N GLU A 60 15.84 -3.61 11.57
CA GLU A 60 16.58 -3.14 12.74
C GLU A 60 17.20 -1.75 12.51
N LEU A 61 17.77 -1.53 11.32
CA LEU A 61 18.30 -0.22 10.93
C LEU A 61 17.21 0.85 10.94
N HIS A 62 16.08 0.60 10.27
CA HIS A 62 14.96 1.55 10.22
C HIS A 62 14.36 1.82 11.60
N PHE A 63 14.30 0.83 12.47
CA PHE A 63 13.88 1.02 13.86
C PHE A 63 14.84 1.93 14.63
N ASN A 64 16.16 1.73 14.48
CA ASN A 64 17.15 2.59 15.12
C ASN A 64 17.12 4.02 14.55
N GLU A 65 16.97 4.18 13.24
CA GLU A 65 16.82 5.50 12.59
C GLU A 65 15.58 6.22 13.11
N ALA A 66 14.43 5.54 13.20
CA ALA A 66 13.20 6.11 13.75
C ALA A 66 13.36 6.52 15.23
N GLN A 67 14.11 5.75 16.01
CA GLN A 67 14.44 6.10 17.39
C GLN A 67 15.34 7.34 17.49
N GLU A 68 16.32 7.47 16.60
CA GLU A 68 17.20 8.65 16.55
C GLU A 68 16.45 9.91 16.11
N GLU A 69 15.46 9.77 15.23
CA GLU A 69 14.59 10.86 14.76
C GLU A 69 13.44 11.19 15.74
N GLU A 70 13.25 10.39 16.79
CA GLU A 70 12.16 10.51 17.77
C GLU A 70 10.75 10.51 17.11
N ASP A 71 10.60 9.84 15.97
CA ASP A 71 9.31 9.72 15.25
C ASP A 71 8.49 8.57 15.84
N GLU A 72 7.56 8.91 16.75
CA GLU A 72 6.71 7.93 17.46
C GLU A 72 5.93 7.00 16.50
N PHE A 73 5.50 7.51 15.35
CA PHE A 73 4.78 6.72 14.36
C PHE A 73 5.70 5.71 13.69
N LEU A 74 6.86 6.17 13.19
CA LEU A 74 7.83 5.29 12.55
C LEU A 74 8.42 4.26 13.53
N ILE A 75 8.66 4.64 14.79
CA ILE A 75 9.14 3.73 15.82
C ILE A 75 8.17 2.56 15.99
N GLY A 76 6.88 2.83 16.18
CA GLY A 76 5.92 1.75 16.40
C GLY A 76 5.66 0.89 15.17
N MET A 77 5.69 1.46 13.95
CA MET A 77 5.59 0.68 12.71
C MET A 77 6.78 -0.24 12.51
N THR A 78 8.00 0.28 12.67
CA THR A 78 9.25 -0.48 12.50
C THR A 78 9.45 -1.50 13.63
N GLU A 79 8.95 -1.24 14.85
CA GLU A 79 8.96 -2.23 15.94
C GLU A 79 8.16 -3.48 15.57
N ILE A 80 6.98 -3.31 14.96
CA ILE A 80 6.12 -4.41 14.52
C ILE A 80 6.82 -5.23 13.42
N GLU A 81 7.41 -4.56 12.44
CA GLU A 81 8.14 -5.20 11.33
C GLU A 81 9.39 -5.95 11.82
N HIS A 82 10.16 -5.33 12.70
CA HIS A 82 11.33 -5.94 13.30
C HIS A 82 10.95 -7.19 14.11
N ALA A 83 9.90 -7.11 14.94
CA ALA A 83 9.41 -8.26 15.71
C ALA A 83 8.94 -9.41 14.81
N GLN A 84 8.27 -9.11 13.69
CA GLN A 84 7.90 -10.09 12.67
C GLN A 84 9.14 -10.76 12.05
N ALA A 85 10.11 -9.96 11.61
CA ALA A 85 11.32 -10.47 10.95
C ALA A 85 12.10 -11.42 11.88
N GLN A 86 12.23 -11.06 13.16
CA GLN A 86 12.87 -11.90 14.17
C GLN A 86 12.14 -13.24 14.40
N GLN A 87 10.80 -13.25 14.40
CA GLN A 87 10.03 -14.50 14.52
C GLN A 87 10.23 -15.42 13.30
N ASN A 88 10.26 -14.84 12.10
CA ASN A 88 10.50 -15.58 10.86
C ASN A 88 11.90 -16.20 10.86
N LEU A 89 12.93 -15.40 11.19
CA LEU A 89 14.31 -15.88 11.33
C LEU A 89 14.43 -17.02 12.34
N ALA A 90 13.83 -16.88 13.52
CA ALA A 90 13.88 -17.90 14.55
C ALA A 90 13.24 -19.23 14.08
N SER A 91 12.17 -19.15 13.30
CA SER A 91 11.48 -20.32 12.73
C SER A 91 12.34 -20.98 11.65
N TRP A 92 12.97 -20.18 10.79
CA TRP A 92 13.85 -20.67 9.73
C TRP A 92 15.14 -21.30 10.27
N ALA A 93 15.75 -20.71 11.29
CA ALA A 93 16.90 -21.26 11.98
C ALA A 93 16.61 -22.63 12.62
N LYS A 94 15.42 -22.81 13.20
CA LYS A 94 14.95 -24.12 13.70
C LYS A 94 14.79 -25.13 12.57
N LEU A 95 14.27 -24.72 11.41
CA LEU A 95 14.11 -25.59 10.24
C LEU A 95 15.48 -26.06 9.71
N ILE A 96 16.46 -25.16 9.59
CA ILE A 96 17.84 -25.50 9.21
C ILE A 96 18.48 -26.46 10.22
N ALA A 97 18.26 -26.24 11.53
CA ALA A 97 18.79 -27.16 12.55
C ALA A 97 18.18 -28.57 12.42
N ARG A 98 16.89 -28.67 12.08
CA ARG A 98 16.22 -29.95 11.80
C ARG A 98 16.76 -30.60 10.52
N HIS A 99 17.00 -29.82 9.46
CA HIS A 99 17.63 -30.29 8.22
C HIS A 99 19.01 -30.91 8.51
N LYS A 100 19.87 -30.19 9.23
CA LYS A 100 21.20 -30.69 9.62
C LYS A 100 21.10 -32.00 10.42
N LYS A 101 20.12 -32.10 11.31
CA LYS A 101 19.86 -33.32 12.06
C LYS A 101 19.42 -34.47 11.14
N LEU A 102 18.50 -34.24 10.21
CA LEU A 102 18.09 -35.23 9.21
C LEU A 102 19.29 -35.73 8.40
N MET A 103 20.11 -34.81 7.87
CA MET A 103 21.26 -35.15 7.03
C MET A 103 22.34 -35.96 7.77
N SER A 104 22.38 -35.88 9.11
CA SER A 104 23.26 -36.68 9.96
C SER A 104 22.75 -38.10 10.27
N MET A 105 21.50 -38.41 9.91
CA MET A 105 20.95 -39.77 10.03
C MET A 105 21.43 -40.64 8.87
N GLU A 106 21.35 -41.97 9.03
CA GLU A 106 21.77 -42.96 8.03
C GLU A 106 20.73 -44.08 7.94
N GLY A 107 20.63 -44.73 6.78
CA GLY A 107 19.78 -45.90 6.54
C GLY A 107 18.30 -45.63 6.77
N GLU A 108 17.60 -46.63 7.30
CA GLU A 108 16.16 -46.57 7.57
C GLU A 108 15.75 -45.38 8.44
N ALA A 109 16.61 -44.92 9.37
CA ALA A 109 16.30 -43.77 10.22
C ALA A 109 16.18 -42.46 9.43
N PHE A 110 17.03 -42.28 8.40
CA PHE A 110 16.96 -41.14 7.48
C PHE A 110 15.71 -41.23 6.60
N ILE A 111 15.48 -42.40 5.98
CA ILE A 111 14.33 -42.62 5.10
C ILE A 111 13.02 -42.39 5.85
N ASN A 112 12.86 -42.95 7.05
CA ASN A 112 11.65 -42.77 7.87
C ASN A 112 11.42 -41.32 8.32
N GLN A 113 12.48 -40.51 8.48
CA GLN A 113 12.37 -39.11 8.88
C GLN A 113 12.21 -38.14 7.70
N SER A 114 12.49 -38.56 6.47
CA SER A 114 12.39 -37.72 5.28
C SER A 114 10.98 -37.15 5.06
N GLU A 115 9.96 -38.01 5.13
CA GLU A 115 8.56 -37.63 4.91
C GLU A 115 8.06 -36.70 6.04
N THR A 116 8.48 -36.98 7.28
CA THR A 116 8.21 -36.10 8.43
C THR A 116 8.85 -34.73 8.27
N PHE A 117 10.06 -34.66 7.70
CA PHE A 117 10.75 -33.39 7.49
C PHE A 117 10.07 -32.52 6.42
N ASN A 118 9.53 -33.12 5.35
CA ASN A 118 8.72 -32.39 4.36
C ASN A 118 7.49 -31.73 4.98
N ALA A 119 6.75 -32.47 5.82
CA ALA A 119 5.61 -31.90 6.55
C ALA A 119 6.03 -30.74 7.48
N VAL A 120 7.23 -30.80 8.06
CA VAL A 120 7.79 -29.72 8.87
C VAL A 120 8.12 -28.48 8.03
N ILE A 121 8.70 -28.63 6.83
CA ILE A 121 8.96 -27.50 5.91
C ILE A 121 7.66 -26.75 5.63
N GLU A 122 6.63 -27.48 5.20
CA GLU A 122 5.33 -26.88 4.90
C GLU A 122 4.70 -26.21 6.12
N SER A 123 4.82 -26.82 7.31
CA SER A 123 4.33 -26.21 8.56
C SER A 123 5.01 -24.89 8.86
N VAL A 124 6.33 -24.77 8.64
CA VAL A 124 7.08 -23.53 8.88
C VAL A 124 6.68 -22.45 7.86
N HIS A 125 6.42 -22.81 6.61
CA HIS A 125 5.86 -21.86 5.63
C HIS A 125 4.48 -21.34 6.05
N ARG A 126 3.59 -22.23 6.49
CA ARG A 126 2.26 -21.85 6.99
C ARG A 126 2.33 -20.97 8.23
N GLU A 127 3.28 -21.24 9.13
CA GLU A 127 3.54 -20.42 10.31
C GLU A 127 4.03 -19.01 9.91
N ARG A 128 4.96 -18.91 8.96
CA ARG A 128 5.44 -17.63 8.41
C ARG A 128 4.30 -16.79 7.86
N ASP A 129 3.48 -17.40 7.00
CA ASP A 129 2.29 -16.77 6.41
C ASP A 129 1.29 -16.24 7.46
N LEU A 130 1.13 -16.99 8.56
CA LEU A 130 0.29 -16.59 9.68
C LEU A 130 0.91 -15.43 10.49
N ILE A 131 2.22 -15.46 10.71
CA ILE A 131 2.98 -14.37 11.36
C ILE A 131 2.83 -13.09 10.54
N GLU A 132 3.04 -13.14 9.22
CA GLU A 132 2.86 -12.01 8.29
C GLU A 132 1.45 -11.42 8.39
N SER A 133 0.43 -12.27 8.40
CA SER A 133 -0.97 -11.83 8.51
C SER A 133 -1.27 -11.17 9.87
N ARG A 134 -0.68 -11.68 10.96
CA ARG A 134 -0.84 -11.11 12.31
C ARG A 134 -0.13 -9.77 12.43
N SER A 135 1.05 -9.64 11.84
CA SER A 135 1.80 -8.39 11.78
C SER A 135 1.01 -7.31 11.04
N LYS A 136 0.41 -7.64 9.88
CA LYS A 136 -0.48 -6.74 9.15
C LYS A 136 -1.65 -6.24 10.00
N VAL A 137 -2.26 -7.11 10.83
CA VAL A 137 -3.30 -6.69 11.78
C VAL A 137 -2.75 -5.73 12.83
N ALA A 138 -1.54 -5.97 13.34
CA ALA A 138 -0.91 -5.09 14.32
C ALA A 138 -0.59 -3.71 13.72
N GLN A 139 -0.03 -3.66 12.51
CA GLN A 139 0.24 -2.43 11.77
C GLN A 139 -1.03 -1.60 11.56
N ILE A 140 -2.10 -2.21 11.01
CA ILE A 140 -3.36 -1.47 10.77
C ILE A 140 -3.98 -0.97 12.08
N LYS A 141 -3.87 -1.73 13.18
CA LYS A 141 -4.35 -1.27 14.50
C LYS A 141 -3.54 -0.10 15.03
N PHE A 142 -2.23 -0.12 14.80
CA PHE A 142 -1.34 0.96 15.20
C PHE A 142 -1.65 2.23 14.41
N GLU A 143 -1.74 2.14 13.08
CA GLU A 143 -2.16 3.24 12.20
C GLU A 143 -3.54 3.80 12.59
N LEU A 144 -4.49 2.92 12.94
CA LEU A 144 -5.82 3.34 13.38
C LEU A 144 -5.76 4.17 14.67
N GLY A 145 -4.88 3.82 15.62
CA GLY A 145 -4.68 4.60 16.84
C GLY A 145 -4.19 6.01 16.55
N PHE A 146 -3.22 6.16 15.63
CA PHE A 146 -2.76 7.48 15.18
C PHE A 146 -3.83 8.28 14.45
N ALA A 147 -4.61 7.63 13.58
CA ALA A 147 -5.71 8.29 12.87
C ALA A 147 -6.84 8.73 13.83
N GLU A 148 -7.07 8.00 14.92
CA GLU A 148 -7.98 8.36 16.02
C GLU A 148 -7.47 9.59 16.78
N ASP A 149 -6.19 9.60 17.17
CA ASP A 149 -5.57 10.72 17.90
C ASP A 149 -5.55 12.01 17.06
N GLU A 150 -5.35 11.90 15.74
CA GLU A 150 -5.34 13.03 14.80
C GLU A 150 -6.73 13.39 14.23
N GLN A 151 -7.80 12.73 14.66
CA GLN A 151 -9.18 12.99 14.20
C GLN A 151 -9.36 12.87 12.68
N ARG A 152 -8.60 11.99 12.02
CA ARG A 152 -8.66 11.73 10.58
C ARG A 152 -9.78 10.74 10.24
N GLU A 153 -11.03 11.19 10.31
CA GLU A 153 -12.22 10.33 10.18
C GLU A 153 -12.28 9.50 8.88
N ASP A 154 -11.89 10.10 7.75
CA ASP A 154 -11.86 9.42 6.45
C ASP A 154 -10.84 8.27 6.44
N GLU A 155 -9.68 8.48 7.04
CA GLU A 155 -8.63 7.46 7.14
C GLU A 155 -9.04 6.34 8.11
N GLN A 156 -9.64 6.68 9.26
CA GLN A 156 -10.18 5.69 10.21
C GLN A 156 -11.18 4.76 9.52
N ALA A 157 -12.10 5.30 8.73
CA ALA A 157 -13.11 4.51 8.01
C ALA A 157 -12.48 3.52 7.02
N ILE A 158 -11.36 3.89 6.38
CA ILE A 158 -10.58 3.04 5.48
C ILE A 158 -9.85 1.95 6.28
N LEU A 159 -9.12 2.34 7.33
CA LEU A 159 -8.35 1.44 8.18
C LEU A 159 -9.23 0.39 8.86
N LEU A 160 -10.43 0.75 9.32
CA LEU A 160 -11.39 -0.21 9.89
C LEU A 160 -11.83 -1.29 8.89
N ARG A 161 -11.97 -0.94 7.60
CA ARG A 161 -12.29 -1.93 6.55
C ARG A 161 -11.13 -2.88 6.33
N PHE A 162 -9.92 -2.35 6.22
CA PHE A 162 -8.71 -3.17 6.06
C PHE A 162 -8.45 -4.06 7.29
N LEU A 163 -8.68 -3.54 8.50
CA LEU A 163 -8.54 -4.29 9.74
C LEU A 163 -9.49 -5.49 9.77
N LYS A 164 -10.75 -5.29 9.39
CA LYS A 164 -11.74 -6.38 9.32
C LYS A 164 -11.30 -7.47 8.34
N GLN A 165 -10.77 -7.09 7.19
CA GLN A 165 -10.26 -8.03 6.19
C GLN A 165 -9.03 -8.79 6.70
N ALA A 166 -8.05 -8.10 7.27
CA ALA A 166 -6.84 -8.70 7.82
C ALA A 166 -7.15 -9.65 8.99
N GLN A 167 -8.11 -9.32 9.85
CA GLN A 167 -8.57 -10.21 10.93
C GLN A 167 -9.26 -11.48 10.38
N GLN A 168 -10.03 -11.36 9.30
CA GLN A 168 -10.63 -12.52 8.63
C GLN A 168 -9.57 -13.43 8.03
N GLU A 169 -8.52 -12.86 7.43
CA GLU A 169 -7.36 -13.61 6.92
C GLU A 169 -6.66 -14.37 8.04
N VAL A 170 -6.28 -13.70 9.15
CA VAL A 170 -5.66 -14.35 10.31
C VAL A 170 -6.51 -15.50 10.84
N LYS A 171 -7.82 -15.29 10.94
CA LYS A 171 -8.75 -16.33 11.39
C LYS A 171 -8.78 -17.52 10.43
N ALA A 172 -8.82 -17.27 9.13
CA ALA A 172 -8.83 -18.32 8.11
C ALA A 172 -7.52 -19.12 8.13
N ARG A 173 -6.37 -18.45 8.13
CA ARG A 173 -5.05 -19.10 8.20
C ARG A 173 -4.84 -19.88 9.50
N SER A 174 -5.26 -19.34 10.64
CA SER A 174 -5.20 -20.07 11.92
C SER A 174 -6.04 -21.36 11.87
N ALA A 175 -7.25 -21.29 11.31
CA ALA A 175 -8.11 -22.47 11.16
C ALA A 175 -7.52 -23.52 10.21
N LEU A 176 -6.83 -23.11 9.15
CA LEU A 176 -6.10 -24.01 8.27
C LEU A 176 -4.94 -24.70 9.01
N MET A 177 -4.14 -23.92 9.75
CA MET A 177 -3.02 -24.45 10.53
C MET A 177 -3.47 -25.50 11.56
N GLU A 178 -4.55 -25.24 12.31
CA GLU A 178 -5.12 -26.21 13.26
C GLU A 178 -5.56 -27.52 12.59
N ARG A 179 -6.09 -27.45 11.35
CA ARG A 179 -6.49 -28.62 10.58
C ARG A 179 -5.30 -29.41 10.04
N TRP A 180 -4.22 -28.72 9.65
CA TRP A 180 -2.96 -29.37 9.31
C TRP A 180 -2.39 -30.14 10.48
N GLU A 181 -2.38 -29.56 11.67
CA GLU A 181 -1.95 -30.28 12.88
C GLU A 181 -2.85 -31.48 13.17
N ALA A 182 -4.15 -31.39 12.87
CA ALA A 182 -5.06 -32.53 13.02
C ALA A 182 -4.73 -33.67 12.05
N ILE A 183 -4.34 -33.35 10.81
CA ILE A 183 -3.83 -34.34 9.84
C ILE A 183 -2.56 -35.01 10.38
N THR A 184 -1.57 -34.23 10.80
CA THR A 184 -0.32 -34.79 11.36
C THR A 184 -0.58 -35.68 12.57
N ARG A 185 -1.54 -35.33 13.43
CA ARG A 185 -1.96 -36.17 14.56
C ARG A 185 -2.64 -37.46 14.11
N ALA A 186 -3.51 -37.41 13.10
CA ALA A 186 -4.19 -38.58 12.57
C ALA A 186 -3.19 -39.56 11.92
N GLU A 187 -2.22 -39.06 11.17
CA GLU A 187 -1.14 -39.85 10.57
C GLU A 187 -0.29 -40.53 11.65
N ALA A 188 0.11 -39.79 12.69
CA ALA A 188 0.86 -40.34 13.81
C ALA A 188 0.08 -41.42 14.60
N GLN A 189 -1.26 -41.43 14.50
CA GLN A 189 -2.15 -42.42 15.11
C GLN A 189 -2.48 -43.61 14.17
N GLY A 190 -1.95 -43.61 12.93
CA GLY A 190 -2.21 -44.65 11.93
C GLY A 190 -3.56 -44.53 11.23
N HIS A 191 -4.25 -43.39 11.35
CA HIS A 191 -5.53 -43.10 10.67
C HIS A 191 -5.30 -42.55 9.26
N HIS A 192 -4.58 -43.28 8.41
CA HIS A 192 -4.12 -42.80 7.10
C HIS A 192 -5.25 -42.44 6.13
N GLU A 193 -6.32 -43.24 6.06
CA GLU A 193 -7.46 -42.93 5.16
C GLU A 193 -8.19 -41.64 5.58
N GLU A 194 -8.33 -41.41 6.89
CA GLU A 194 -8.94 -40.19 7.43
C GLU A 194 -8.05 -38.97 7.16
N ALA A 195 -6.74 -39.12 7.41
CA ALA A 195 -5.74 -38.10 7.11
C ALA A 195 -5.76 -37.71 5.63
N GLU A 196 -5.81 -38.67 4.71
CA GLU A 196 -5.83 -38.41 3.27
C GLU A 196 -7.09 -37.64 2.83
N VAL A 197 -8.27 -38.00 3.36
CA VAL A 197 -9.52 -37.28 3.10
C VAL A 197 -9.44 -35.84 3.61
N MET A 198 -8.89 -35.65 4.82
CA MET A 198 -8.64 -34.31 5.37
C MET A 198 -7.66 -33.52 4.52
N HIS A 199 -6.56 -34.13 4.07
CA HIS A 199 -5.53 -33.53 3.22
C HIS A 199 -6.10 -32.96 1.93
N ARG A 200 -6.90 -33.77 1.20
CA ARG A 200 -7.52 -33.36 -0.08
C ARG A 200 -8.49 -32.19 0.11
N LYS A 201 -9.27 -32.21 1.19
CA LYS A 201 -10.20 -31.13 1.50
C LYS A 201 -9.45 -29.85 1.86
N LEU A 202 -8.43 -29.96 2.70
CA LEU A 202 -7.67 -28.82 3.18
C LEU A 202 -6.89 -28.13 2.06
N PHE A 203 -6.33 -28.90 1.13
CA PHE A 203 -5.68 -28.38 -0.07
C PHE A 203 -6.62 -27.47 -0.89
N LEU A 204 -7.87 -27.87 -1.10
CA LEU A 204 -8.85 -27.03 -1.82
C LEU A 204 -9.21 -25.76 -1.03
N GLU A 205 -9.30 -25.85 0.29
CA GLU A 205 -9.56 -24.69 1.16
C GLU A 205 -8.39 -23.70 1.16
N GLU A 206 -7.14 -24.17 1.09
CA GLU A 206 -5.95 -23.32 0.93
C GLU A 206 -5.94 -22.59 -0.41
N GLN A 207 -6.23 -23.29 -1.51
CA GLN A 207 -6.33 -22.67 -2.83
C GLN A 207 -7.45 -21.62 -2.89
N ASP A 208 -8.62 -21.91 -2.33
CA ASP A 208 -9.73 -20.96 -2.25
C ASP A 208 -9.37 -19.73 -1.40
N LEU A 209 -8.66 -19.92 -0.28
CA LEU A 209 -8.17 -18.80 0.52
C LEU A 209 -7.16 -17.95 -0.26
N SER A 210 -6.17 -18.58 -0.91
CA SER A 210 -5.17 -17.88 -1.72
C SER A 210 -5.83 -17.02 -2.81
N LEU A 211 -6.79 -17.57 -3.56
CA LEU A 211 -7.54 -16.82 -4.57
C LEU A 211 -8.36 -15.67 -3.99
N LYS A 212 -8.98 -15.87 -2.81
CA LYS A 212 -9.72 -14.80 -2.11
C LYS A 212 -8.81 -13.66 -1.68
N LEU A 213 -7.60 -13.98 -1.21
CA LEU A 213 -6.62 -12.97 -0.81
C LEU A 213 -6.11 -12.18 -2.02
N GLU A 214 -5.79 -12.85 -3.13
CA GLU A 214 -5.40 -12.19 -4.38
C GLU A 214 -6.51 -11.28 -4.91
N ALA A 215 -7.76 -11.76 -4.93
CA ALA A 215 -8.90 -10.96 -5.35
C ALA A 215 -9.10 -9.72 -4.47
N ALA A 216 -8.90 -9.85 -3.15
CA ALA A 216 -9.05 -8.75 -2.22
C ALA A 216 -7.88 -7.74 -2.30
N GLU A 217 -6.65 -8.19 -2.57
CA GLU A 217 -5.51 -7.32 -2.87
C GLU A 217 -5.76 -6.51 -4.15
N LEU A 218 -6.24 -7.16 -5.22
CA LEU A 218 -6.61 -6.49 -6.45
C LEU A 218 -7.74 -5.46 -6.23
N GLN A 219 -8.72 -5.79 -5.39
CA GLN A 219 -9.80 -4.88 -5.06
C GLN A 219 -9.30 -3.64 -4.30
N SER A 220 -8.36 -3.80 -3.34
CA SER A 220 -7.72 -2.66 -2.65
C SER A 220 -7.00 -1.75 -3.65
N ARG A 221 -6.17 -2.33 -4.52
CA ARG A 221 -5.45 -1.58 -5.56
C ARG A 221 -6.39 -0.82 -6.49
N VAL A 222 -7.54 -1.40 -6.84
CA VAL A 222 -8.56 -0.71 -7.66
C VAL A 222 -9.16 0.48 -6.91
N ILE A 223 -9.37 0.38 -5.60
CA ILE A 223 -9.86 1.49 -4.78
C ILE A 223 -8.82 2.61 -4.72
N GLU A 224 -7.56 2.29 -4.39
CA GLU A 224 -6.44 3.25 -4.34
C GLU A 224 -6.25 3.98 -5.68
N VAL A 225 -6.22 3.24 -6.79
CA VAL A 225 -6.08 3.84 -8.13
C VAL A 225 -7.27 4.73 -8.46
N ARG A 226 -8.50 4.33 -8.06
CA ARG A 226 -9.69 5.14 -8.28
C ARG A 226 -9.65 6.44 -7.50
N ASP A 227 -9.23 6.41 -6.24
CA ASP A 227 -9.17 7.59 -5.39
C ASP A 227 -8.04 8.54 -5.84
N ARG A 228 -6.87 8.00 -6.21
CA ARG A 228 -5.80 8.78 -6.85
C ARG A 228 -6.25 9.40 -8.18
N ALA A 229 -7.04 8.69 -8.98
CA ALA A 229 -7.61 9.25 -10.21
C ALA A 229 -8.63 10.37 -9.95
N LYS A 230 -9.40 10.31 -8.84
CA LYS A 230 -10.27 11.43 -8.44
C LYS A 230 -9.43 12.65 -8.05
N GLN A 231 -8.36 12.45 -7.27
CA GLN A 231 -7.45 13.52 -6.89
C GLN A 231 -6.81 14.19 -8.12
N PHE A 232 -6.26 13.42 -9.05
CA PHE A 232 -5.70 13.98 -10.29
C PHE A 232 -6.74 14.74 -11.12
N ARG A 233 -8.01 14.33 -11.13
CA ARG A 233 -9.08 15.10 -11.80
C ARG A 233 -9.33 16.44 -11.12
N LYS A 234 -9.32 16.48 -9.79
CA LYS A 234 -9.43 17.74 -9.03
C LYS A 234 -8.25 18.67 -9.35
N GLU A 235 -7.03 18.16 -9.26
CA GLU A 235 -5.81 18.92 -9.57
C GLU A 235 -5.79 19.43 -11.02
N ALA A 236 -6.19 18.61 -11.99
CA ALA A 236 -6.28 19.02 -13.39
C ALA A 236 -7.32 20.14 -13.62
N MET A 237 -8.47 20.07 -12.93
CA MET A 237 -9.49 21.12 -12.98
C MET A 237 -8.96 22.44 -12.38
N LEU A 238 -8.26 22.39 -11.25
CA LEU A 238 -7.62 23.55 -10.64
C LEU A 238 -6.58 24.19 -11.58
N ALA A 239 -5.69 23.38 -12.16
CA ALA A 239 -4.69 23.85 -13.10
C ALA A 239 -5.32 24.50 -14.35
N ASP A 240 -6.42 23.94 -14.88
CA ASP A 240 -7.13 24.55 -16.00
C ASP A 240 -7.73 25.91 -15.62
N LYS A 241 -8.35 26.04 -14.43
CA LYS A 241 -8.86 27.33 -13.95
C LYS A 241 -7.74 28.35 -13.75
N GLU A 242 -6.58 27.96 -13.22
CA GLU A 242 -5.41 28.84 -13.09
C GLU A 242 -4.93 29.37 -14.45
N VAL A 243 -4.85 28.50 -15.45
CA VAL A 243 -4.47 28.88 -16.82
C VAL A 243 -5.51 29.83 -17.42
N GLN A 244 -6.80 29.56 -17.24
CA GLN A 244 -7.88 30.44 -17.70
C GLN A 244 -7.82 31.81 -17.04
N THR A 245 -7.64 31.88 -15.71
CA THR A 245 -7.50 33.13 -14.96
C THR A 245 -6.28 33.92 -15.41
N ALA A 246 -5.10 33.26 -15.51
CA ALA A 246 -3.89 33.92 -15.99
C ALA A 246 -4.04 34.49 -17.42
N LYS A 247 -4.71 33.73 -18.30
CA LYS A 247 -5.01 34.18 -19.67
C LYS A 247 -5.94 35.39 -19.68
N GLY A 248 -6.99 35.40 -18.86
CA GLY A 248 -7.91 36.53 -18.78
C GLY A 248 -7.26 37.79 -18.19
N ILE A 249 -6.45 37.65 -17.13
CA ILE A 249 -5.67 38.77 -16.57
C ILE A 249 -4.71 39.34 -17.62
N SER A 250 -4.03 38.47 -18.39
CA SER A 250 -3.16 38.92 -19.50
C SER A 250 -3.93 39.67 -20.59
N GLN A 251 -5.15 39.24 -20.93
CA GLN A 251 -6.01 39.94 -21.88
C GLN A 251 -6.44 41.32 -21.36
N LEU A 252 -6.86 41.41 -20.09
CA LEU A 252 -7.21 42.68 -19.44
C LEU A 252 -6.01 43.63 -19.41
N PHE A 253 -4.81 43.11 -19.12
CA PHE A 253 -3.58 43.90 -19.13
C PHE A 253 -3.27 44.46 -20.53
N ASN A 254 -3.42 43.65 -21.57
CA ASN A 254 -3.21 44.09 -22.95
C ASN A 254 -4.22 45.17 -23.36
N GLN A 255 -5.49 45.03 -22.97
CA GLN A 255 -6.51 46.06 -23.20
C GLN A 255 -6.14 47.37 -22.51
N ARG A 256 -5.80 47.31 -21.21
CA ARG A 256 -5.35 48.49 -20.45
C ARG A 256 -4.15 49.17 -21.09
N MET A 257 -3.19 48.40 -21.58
CA MET A 257 -2.00 48.91 -22.23
C MET A 257 -2.32 49.62 -23.56
N GLU A 258 -3.28 49.13 -24.34
CA GLU A 258 -3.73 49.81 -25.56
C GLU A 258 -4.50 51.10 -25.23
N THR A 259 -5.41 51.07 -24.26
CA THR A 259 -6.10 52.29 -23.78
C THR A 259 -5.11 53.34 -23.30
N TRP A 260 -4.10 52.92 -22.52
CA TRP A 260 -3.04 53.83 -22.07
C TRP A 260 -2.25 54.44 -23.24
N LYS A 261 -1.90 53.67 -24.26
CA LYS A 261 -1.20 54.19 -25.44
C LYS A 261 -2.03 55.25 -26.18
N GLN A 262 -3.33 55.03 -26.30
CA GLN A 262 -4.26 55.97 -26.93
C GLN A 262 -4.36 57.26 -26.12
N LEU A 263 -4.72 57.16 -24.84
CA LEU A 263 -4.85 58.32 -23.95
C LEU A 263 -3.55 59.12 -23.84
N ARG A 264 -2.39 58.44 -23.80
CA ARG A 264 -1.09 59.12 -23.78
C ARG A 264 -0.85 59.94 -25.05
N ALA A 265 -1.19 59.40 -26.22
CA ALA A 265 -1.02 60.11 -27.48
C ALA A 265 -1.95 61.33 -27.58
N GLU A 266 -3.15 61.24 -27.00
CA GLU A 266 -4.12 62.33 -26.91
C GLU A 266 -3.66 63.41 -25.91
N LEU A 267 -3.16 63.01 -24.74
CA LEU A 267 -2.61 63.92 -23.71
C LEU A 267 -1.42 64.74 -24.22
N GLU A 268 -0.60 64.17 -25.12
CA GLU A 268 0.52 64.88 -25.75
C GLU A 268 0.06 66.03 -26.68
N GLN A 269 -1.20 66.00 -27.14
CA GLN A 269 -1.78 66.97 -28.08
C GLN A 269 -2.88 67.85 -27.47
N ALA A 270 -3.38 67.49 -26.28
CA ALA A 270 -4.49 68.16 -25.60
C ALA A 270 -4.12 69.54 -25.02
N GLU A 271 -5.06 70.48 -25.09
CA GLU A 271 -5.02 71.75 -24.35
C GLU A 271 -5.32 71.52 -22.85
N ASP A 272 -4.99 72.50 -21.98
CA ASP A 272 -5.08 72.30 -20.51
C ASP A 272 -6.49 71.91 -20.03
N ASP A 273 -7.55 72.40 -20.68
CA ASP A 273 -8.95 72.11 -20.34
C ASP A 273 -9.36 70.67 -20.77
N GLU A 274 -8.73 70.09 -21.79
CA GLU A 274 -9.00 68.72 -22.29
C GLU A 274 -8.20 67.64 -21.52
N ARG A 275 -7.12 68.03 -20.85
CA ARG A 275 -6.27 67.11 -20.10
C ARG A 275 -6.94 66.53 -18.86
N GLU A 276 -7.81 67.30 -18.21
CA GLU A 276 -8.52 66.83 -17.02
C GLU A 276 -9.46 65.67 -17.36
N GLU A 277 -10.21 65.81 -18.46
CA GLU A 277 -11.11 64.77 -18.98
C GLU A 277 -10.35 63.50 -19.42
N LEU A 278 -9.22 63.65 -20.10
CA LEU A 278 -8.37 62.52 -20.50
C LEU A 278 -7.74 61.78 -19.29
N MET A 279 -7.42 62.52 -18.22
CA MET A 279 -6.94 61.92 -16.98
C MET A 279 -8.05 61.17 -16.23
N GLU A 280 -9.28 61.68 -16.24
CA GLU A 280 -10.46 61.00 -15.68
C GLU A 280 -10.69 59.66 -16.40
N GLN A 281 -10.68 59.66 -17.74
CA GLN A 281 -10.79 58.44 -18.55
C GLN A 281 -9.67 57.42 -18.27
N PHE A 282 -8.45 57.88 -17.96
CA PHE A 282 -7.36 57.00 -17.55
C PHE A 282 -7.65 56.32 -16.20
N PHE A 283 -8.09 57.10 -15.21
CA PHE A 283 -8.41 56.57 -13.89
C PHE A 283 -9.56 55.57 -13.96
N GLU A 284 -10.59 55.88 -14.74
CA GLU A 284 -11.70 54.95 -14.97
C GLU A 284 -11.24 53.63 -15.59
N ALA A 285 -10.39 53.69 -16.63
CA ALA A 285 -9.85 52.49 -17.25
C ALA A 285 -8.96 51.67 -16.30
N GLN A 286 -8.25 52.34 -15.39
CA GLN A 286 -7.43 51.69 -14.36
C GLN A 286 -8.30 51.00 -13.30
N GLU A 287 -9.34 51.67 -12.81
CA GLU A 287 -10.28 51.14 -11.81
C GLU A 287 -11.03 49.93 -12.37
N LYS A 288 -11.55 50.03 -13.61
CA LYS A 288 -12.17 48.91 -14.32
C LYS A 288 -11.24 47.70 -14.45
N PHE A 289 -9.95 47.93 -14.73
CA PHE A 289 -8.96 46.86 -14.78
C PHE A 289 -8.76 46.20 -13.40
N GLN A 290 -8.69 47.01 -12.34
CA GLN A 290 -8.48 46.50 -10.97
C GLN A 290 -9.66 45.64 -10.53
N LEU A 291 -10.89 46.15 -10.67
CA LEU A 291 -12.10 45.41 -10.30
C LEU A 291 -12.23 44.09 -11.06
N LYS A 292 -12.06 44.10 -12.39
CA LYS A 292 -12.15 42.86 -13.19
C LYS A 292 -11.04 41.86 -12.86
N ARG A 293 -9.85 42.34 -12.53
CA ARG A 293 -8.74 41.47 -12.10
C ARG A 293 -9.05 40.84 -10.74
N GLU A 294 -9.51 41.64 -9.79
CA GLU A 294 -9.87 41.18 -8.44
C GLU A 294 -10.98 40.13 -8.49
N ALA A 295 -12.02 40.33 -9.30
CA ALA A 295 -13.07 39.36 -9.54
C ALA A 295 -12.50 37.99 -9.97
N MET A 296 -11.60 38.00 -10.96
CA MET A 296 -10.99 36.77 -11.48
C MET A 296 -10.06 36.08 -10.48
N GLU A 297 -9.39 36.84 -9.61
CA GLU A 297 -8.55 36.31 -8.53
C GLU A 297 -9.42 35.68 -7.43
N ILE A 298 -10.54 36.30 -7.07
CA ILE A 298 -11.53 35.75 -6.12
C ILE A 298 -12.17 34.48 -6.68
N GLU A 299 -12.59 34.46 -7.96
CA GLU A 299 -13.12 33.25 -8.61
C GLU A 299 -12.14 32.08 -8.56
N LEU A 300 -10.84 32.35 -8.74
CA LEU A 300 -9.81 31.32 -8.66
C LEU A 300 -9.67 30.77 -7.23
N ASN A 301 -9.68 31.67 -6.23
CA ASN A 301 -9.61 31.29 -4.83
C ASN A 301 -10.86 30.52 -4.38
N LEU A 302 -12.04 30.88 -4.89
CA LEU A 302 -13.29 30.17 -4.63
C LEU A 302 -13.22 28.73 -5.11
N VAL A 303 -12.73 28.52 -6.34
CA VAL A 303 -12.56 27.17 -6.90
C VAL A 303 -11.53 26.35 -6.10
N ARG A 304 -10.49 26.99 -5.55
CA ARG A 304 -9.52 26.33 -4.65
C ARG A 304 -10.15 25.93 -3.32
N ALA A 305 -10.90 26.84 -2.68
CA ALA A 305 -11.61 26.58 -1.43
C ALA A 305 -12.62 25.43 -1.58
N GLN A 306 -13.43 25.46 -2.66
CA GLN A 306 -14.36 24.37 -3.00
C GLN A 306 -13.64 23.02 -3.24
N ALA A 307 -12.47 23.03 -3.86
CA ALA A 307 -11.70 21.80 -4.08
C ALA A 307 -11.13 21.20 -2.79
N HIS A 308 -10.86 22.05 -1.80
CA HIS A 308 -10.36 21.69 -0.48
C HIS A 308 -11.48 21.46 0.56
N GLY A 309 -12.73 21.76 0.24
CA GLY A 309 -13.86 21.59 1.16
C GLY A 309 -13.84 22.58 2.31
N ASP A 310 -13.27 23.77 2.09
CA ASP A 310 -13.24 24.86 3.06
C ASP A 310 -14.53 25.68 2.94
N ASP A 311 -15.63 25.14 3.49
CA ASP A 311 -16.98 25.71 3.35
C ASP A 311 -17.06 27.16 3.91
N ASP A 312 -16.32 27.46 4.98
CA ASP A 312 -16.27 28.80 5.57
C ASP A 312 -15.62 29.81 4.60
N MET A 313 -14.50 29.43 3.97
CA MET A 313 -13.84 30.27 2.96
C MET A 313 -14.69 30.38 1.68
N VAL A 314 -15.44 29.33 1.31
CA VAL A 314 -16.37 29.38 0.17
C VAL A 314 -17.43 30.46 0.39
N ASP A 315 -18.08 30.47 1.55
CA ASP A 315 -19.12 31.46 1.88
C ASP A 315 -18.56 32.89 1.89
N GLU A 316 -17.36 33.10 2.44
CA GLU A 316 -16.69 34.42 2.44
C GLU A 316 -16.38 34.91 1.02
N LEU A 317 -15.84 34.03 0.17
CA LEU A 317 -15.45 34.39 -1.19
C LEU A 317 -16.68 34.60 -2.10
N GLU A 318 -17.77 33.86 -1.90
CA GLU A 318 -19.03 34.08 -2.63
C GLU A 318 -19.63 35.45 -2.30
N LEU A 319 -19.65 35.84 -1.02
CA LEU A 319 -20.10 37.17 -0.61
C LEU A 319 -19.24 38.27 -1.22
N HIS A 320 -17.91 38.14 -1.15
CA HIS A 320 -17.00 39.13 -1.71
C HIS A 320 -17.18 39.25 -3.24
N LEU A 321 -17.42 38.14 -3.93
CA LEU A 321 -17.68 38.16 -5.36
C LEU A 321 -19.01 38.84 -5.71
N GLU A 322 -20.04 38.69 -4.88
CA GLU A 322 -21.32 39.39 -5.04
C GLU A 322 -21.16 40.91 -4.87
N GLU A 323 -20.48 41.34 -3.81
CA GLU A 323 -20.17 42.76 -3.56
C GLU A 323 -19.38 43.38 -4.72
N LEU A 324 -18.34 42.71 -5.18
CA LEU A 324 -17.50 43.18 -6.27
C LEU A 324 -18.24 43.18 -7.61
N SER A 325 -19.16 42.23 -7.83
CA SER A 325 -20.01 42.20 -9.02
C SER A 325 -20.97 43.40 -9.07
N LEU A 326 -21.51 43.80 -7.92
CA LEU A 326 -22.33 45.00 -7.79
C LEU A 326 -21.49 46.26 -8.09
N GLU A 327 -20.27 46.36 -7.52
CA GLU A 327 -19.37 47.49 -7.78
C GLU A 327 -19.00 47.61 -9.26
N ILE A 328 -18.67 46.49 -9.93
CA ILE A 328 -18.41 46.46 -11.37
C ILE A 328 -19.65 46.92 -12.16
N HIS A 329 -20.85 46.48 -11.76
CA HIS A 329 -22.08 46.85 -12.45
C HIS A 329 -22.39 48.35 -12.30
N GLU A 330 -22.29 48.88 -11.07
CA GLU A 330 -22.45 50.31 -10.80
C GLU A 330 -21.41 51.15 -11.53
N PHE A 331 -20.20 50.63 -11.70
CA PHE A 331 -19.14 51.28 -12.46
C PHE A 331 -19.43 51.29 -13.98
N GLU A 332 -20.03 50.22 -14.52
CA GLU A 332 -20.37 50.13 -15.96
C GLU A 332 -21.67 50.88 -16.34
N GLU A 333 -22.51 51.25 -15.37
CA GLU A 333 -23.74 52.05 -15.59
C GLU A 333 -23.56 53.57 -15.42
N LYS A 334 -22.41 54.03 -14.91
CA LYS A 334 -22.00 55.44 -14.91
C LYS A 334 -21.49 55.86 -16.28
#